data_AF-A0A2L0A4K6-F1
#
_entry.id   AF-A0A2L0A4K6-F1
#
_cell.length_a   1.000
_cell.length_b   1.000
_cell.length_c   1.000
_cell.angle_alpha   90.00
_cell.angle_beta   90.00
_cell.angle_gamma   90.00
#
_symmetry.space_group_name_H-M   'P 1'
#
loop_
_entity.id
_entity.type
_entity.pdbx_description
1 polymer ?
#
loop_
_entity_poly.entity_id
_entity_poly.type
_entity_poly.pdbx_seq_one_letter_code
_entity_poly.pdbx_strand_id
1 'polypeptide(L)'
;MKMVKSVVLAGLLAFAPVLGQGALAQDNAAAAAPAAAAADSAAAAANAAAPAATAAAPDAAKVAAPPRMKPTEGIGMPMPGEYTLQKQFTPLGRQARWLHDVMLLPIITVISIFVLILMLWVMFRYRRSANPVPSKTSHNTTIEVLWTVLPVVILLAIAVPSIGLLAD
;
A
#
# COMPACT_ATOMS: atom_id res chain seq x y z
N MET A 1 10.71 34.12 13.50
CA MET A 1 10.30 34.47 12.11
C MET A 1 11.27 33.93 11.02
N LYS A 2 11.69 32.66 11.09
CA LYS A 2 12.50 32.03 10.02
C LYS A 2 11.89 30.72 9.48
N MET A 3 10.95 30.10 10.19
CA MET A 3 10.35 28.82 9.78
C MET A 3 9.17 28.98 8.79
N VAL A 4 8.68 30.20 8.55
CA VAL A 4 7.54 30.45 7.65
C VAL A 4 7.99 30.64 6.19
N LYS A 5 9.29 30.90 5.95
CA LYS A 5 9.84 31.11 4.60
C LYS A 5 10.24 29.82 3.87
N SER A 6 10.42 28.70 4.58
CA SER A 6 10.82 27.43 3.95
C SER A 6 9.67 26.66 3.31
N VAL A 7 8.41 26.90 3.71
CA VAL A 7 7.25 26.23 3.12
C VAL A 7 6.86 26.84 1.76
N VAL A 8 7.31 28.07 1.46
CA VAL A 8 6.99 28.76 0.21
C VAL A 8 7.90 28.33 -0.96
N LEU A 9 9.08 27.73 -0.70
CA LEU A 9 9.99 27.34 -1.78
C LEU A 9 9.72 25.93 -2.35
N ALA A 10 8.99 25.07 -1.64
CA ALA A 10 8.59 23.75 -2.14
C ALA A 10 7.28 23.77 -2.95
N GLY A 11 6.44 24.81 -2.79
CA GLY A 11 5.17 24.96 -3.50
C GLY A 11 5.27 25.55 -4.90
N LEU A 12 6.44 26.09 -5.29
CA LEU A 12 6.63 26.85 -6.54
C LEU A 12 7.14 26.00 -7.73
N LEU A 13 7.40 24.71 -7.54
CA LEU A 13 7.84 23.77 -8.58
C LEU A 13 6.71 22.92 -9.18
N ALA A 14 5.48 23.03 -8.66
CA ALA A 14 4.33 22.23 -9.12
C ALA A 14 3.49 22.89 -10.22
N PHE A 15 3.90 24.04 -10.75
CA PHE A 15 3.14 24.84 -11.73
C PHE A 15 3.95 25.20 -12.99
N ALA A 16 4.67 24.24 -13.56
CA ALA A 16 5.19 24.37 -14.93
C ALA A 16 4.13 23.86 -15.92
N PRO A 17 3.69 24.66 -16.91
CA PRO A 17 2.83 24.18 -17.97
C PRO A 17 3.66 23.32 -18.93
N VAL A 18 3.34 22.02 -19.02
CA VAL A 18 3.95 21.12 -20.01
C VAL A 18 3.37 21.47 -21.39
N LEU A 19 4.08 22.34 -22.10
CA LEU A 19 3.96 22.55 -23.53
C LEU A 19 4.88 21.56 -24.25
N GLY A 20 4.26 20.64 -25.00
CA GLY A 20 4.82 19.99 -26.20
C GLY A 20 6.11 19.19 -26.03
N GLN A 21 6.00 17.90 -25.74
CA GLN A 21 7.00 16.92 -26.15
C GLN A 21 6.39 15.99 -27.20
N GLY A 22 6.98 16.03 -28.40
CA GLY A 22 6.58 15.23 -29.55
C GLY A 22 6.65 13.74 -29.27
N ALA A 23 5.75 13.02 -29.93
CA ALA A 23 5.65 11.57 -29.92
C ALA A 23 7.01 10.92 -30.24
N LEU A 24 7.57 10.19 -29.27
CA LEU A 24 8.52 9.12 -29.56
C LEU A 24 7.78 7.79 -29.38
N ALA A 25 7.76 7.03 -30.46
CA ALA A 25 7.20 5.69 -30.56
C ALA A 25 7.81 4.78 -29.48
N GLN A 26 6.95 4.07 -28.76
CA GLN A 26 7.36 3.01 -27.86
C GLN A 26 7.45 1.72 -28.69
N ASP A 27 8.61 1.49 -29.30
CA ASP A 27 8.89 0.23 -29.99
C ASP A 27 9.00 -0.90 -28.97
N ASN A 28 8.02 -1.81 -29.03
CA ASN A 28 7.95 -2.99 -28.19
C ASN A 28 8.86 -4.08 -28.76
N ALA A 29 10.16 -4.01 -28.47
CA ALA A 29 11.12 -5.07 -28.77
C ALA A 29 11.36 -5.93 -27.52
N ALA A 30 10.96 -7.19 -27.58
CA ALA A 30 11.26 -8.20 -26.58
C ALA A 30 12.78 -8.37 -26.44
N ALA A 31 13.34 -8.00 -25.30
CA ALA A 31 14.74 -8.23 -24.99
C ALA A 31 14.96 -9.70 -24.62
N ALA A 32 15.43 -10.47 -25.60
CA ALA A 32 15.99 -11.80 -25.39
C ALA A 32 17.31 -11.70 -24.60
N ALA A 33 17.45 -12.53 -23.57
CA ALA A 33 18.67 -12.67 -22.79
C ALA A 33 19.80 -13.26 -23.65
N PRO A 34 21.03 -12.71 -23.63
CA PRO A 34 22.16 -13.34 -24.29
C PRO A 34 22.70 -14.50 -23.43
N ALA A 35 22.74 -15.68 -24.04
CA ALA A 35 23.47 -16.84 -23.56
C ALA A 35 24.99 -16.58 -23.68
N ALA A 36 25.74 -16.81 -22.61
CA ALA A 36 27.20 -16.85 -22.62
C ALA A 36 27.66 -18.26 -22.23
N ALA A 37 28.46 -18.85 -23.12
CA ALA A 37 28.97 -20.20 -23.07
C ALA A 37 30.07 -20.40 -22.00
N ALA A 38 30.23 -21.66 -21.62
CA ALA A 38 31.13 -22.17 -20.60
C ALA A 38 32.62 -21.91 -20.86
N ALA A 39 33.36 -21.68 -19.77
CA ALA A 39 34.80 -21.93 -19.69
C ALA A 39 35.14 -22.46 -18.28
N ASP A 40 35.68 -23.68 -18.23
CA ASP A 40 36.27 -24.33 -17.07
C ASP A 40 37.40 -23.49 -16.46
N SER A 41 37.46 -23.43 -15.13
CA SER A 41 38.73 -23.46 -14.40
C SER A 41 38.53 -23.94 -12.96
N ALA A 42 38.97 -25.17 -12.73
CA ALA A 42 39.23 -25.70 -11.41
C ALA A 42 40.57 -25.15 -10.90
N ALA A 43 40.58 -24.54 -9.71
CA ALA A 43 41.78 -24.37 -8.91
C ALA A 43 41.41 -24.37 -7.42
N ALA A 44 41.78 -25.47 -6.76
CA ALA A 44 41.61 -25.69 -5.33
C ALA A 44 42.51 -24.73 -4.51
N ALA A 45 41.97 -24.19 -3.42
CA ALA A 45 42.76 -23.65 -2.32
C ALA A 45 42.35 -24.38 -1.04
N ALA A 46 43.27 -25.20 -0.55
CA ALA A 46 43.13 -26.04 0.63
C ALA A 46 43.07 -25.18 1.90
N ASN A 47 42.05 -25.39 2.74
CA ASN A 47 42.07 -24.92 4.12
C ASN A 47 42.63 -26.02 5.02
N ALA A 48 43.73 -25.69 5.70
CA ALA A 48 44.49 -26.57 6.58
C ALA A 48 43.64 -27.10 7.75
N ALA A 49 43.77 -28.40 8.02
CA ALA A 49 43.18 -29.05 9.17
C ALA A 49 43.84 -28.57 10.48
N ALA A 50 43.07 -27.90 11.33
CA ALA A 50 43.43 -27.65 12.72
C ALA A 50 43.14 -28.90 13.56
N PRO A 51 43.98 -29.25 14.55
CA PRO A 51 43.95 -30.55 15.22
C PRO A 51 42.69 -30.74 16.06
N ALA A 52 42.15 -31.96 16.01
CA ALA A 52 41.04 -32.40 16.83
C ALA A 52 41.42 -32.36 18.31
N ALA A 53 40.93 -31.36 19.03
CA ALA A 53 40.87 -31.40 20.48
C ALA A 53 39.57 -32.11 20.89
N THR A 54 39.68 -33.38 21.28
CA THR A 54 38.61 -34.10 21.97
C THR A 54 38.46 -33.52 23.38
N ALA A 55 37.70 -32.43 23.49
CA ALA A 55 37.14 -32.02 24.77
C ALA A 55 35.79 -32.73 24.93
N ALA A 56 35.71 -33.64 25.91
CA ALA A 56 34.45 -34.27 26.30
C ALA A 56 33.46 -33.17 26.70
N ALA A 57 32.45 -32.93 25.86
CA ALA A 57 31.35 -32.05 26.19
C ALA A 57 30.57 -32.67 27.36
N PRO A 58 30.15 -31.90 28.38
CA PRO A 58 29.22 -32.42 29.37
C PRO A 58 27.97 -32.85 28.63
N ASP A 59 27.42 -34.02 28.97
CA ASP A 59 26.19 -34.55 28.39
C ASP A 59 25.13 -33.44 28.35
N ALA A 60 24.91 -32.89 27.15
CA ALA A 60 23.87 -31.91 26.93
C ALA A 60 22.56 -32.63 27.16
N ALA A 61 22.03 -32.52 28.38
CA ALA A 61 20.74 -33.05 28.75
C ALA A 61 19.77 -32.67 27.65
N LYS A 62 19.30 -33.69 26.93
CA LYS A 62 18.45 -33.54 25.75
C LYS A 62 17.17 -32.86 26.24
N VAL A 63 17.10 -31.54 26.10
CA VAL A 63 15.92 -30.77 26.50
C VAL A 63 14.76 -31.34 25.70
N ALA A 64 13.83 -31.99 26.40
CA ALA A 64 12.68 -32.61 25.76
C ALA A 64 11.97 -31.54 24.93
N ALA A 65 11.71 -31.84 23.65
CA ALA A 65 10.98 -30.92 22.79
C ALA A 65 9.65 -30.57 23.49
N PRO A 66 9.30 -29.28 23.63
CA PRO A 66 8.05 -28.90 24.26
C PRO A 66 6.90 -29.62 23.53
N PRO A 67 5.90 -30.15 24.27
CA PRO A 67 4.80 -30.86 23.65
C PRO A 67 4.13 -29.95 22.61
N ARG A 68 4.13 -30.38 21.34
CA ARG A 68 3.48 -29.62 20.27
C ARG A 68 1.98 -29.70 20.49
N MET A 69 1.40 -28.60 20.98
CA MET A 69 -0.04 -28.46 21.12
C MET A 69 -0.67 -28.36 19.73
N LYS A 70 -1.88 -28.91 19.55
CA LYS A 70 -2.66 -28.67 18.32
C LYS A 70 -2.97 -27.17 18.22
N PRO A 71 -2.97 -26.57 17.01
CA PRO A 71 -3.44 -25.21 16.84
C PRO A 71 -4.87 -25.06 17.35
N THR A 72 -5.12 -24.03 18.14
CA THR A 72 -6.48 -23.66 18.53
C THR A 72 -7.24 -23.23 17.28
N GLU A 73 -8.41 -23.81 17.04
CA GLU A 73 -9.26 -23.43 15.89
C GLU A 73 -9.57 -21.93 15.92
N GLY A 74 -9.48 -21.28 14.75
CA GLY A 74 -9.74 -19.84 14.59
C GLY A 74 -8.59 -18.91 14.94
N ILE A 75 -7.44 -19.41 15.39
CA ILE A 75 -6.24 -18.58 15.65
C ILE A 75 -5.23 -18.77 14.52
N GLY A 76 -4.88 -17.67 13.83
CA GLY A 76 -3.86 -17.67 12.77
C GLY A 76 -4.24 -18.49 11.54
N MET A 77 -5.53 -18.80 11.35
CA MET A 77 -6.06 -19.54 10.23
C MET A 77 -7.34 -18.86 9.69
N PRO A 78 -7.61 -18.92 8.37
CA PRO A 78 -8.86 -18.42 7.82
C PRO A 78 -10.02 -19.31 8.27
N MET A 79 -11.17 -18.69 8.53
CA MET A 79 -12.40 -19.41 8.92
C MET A 79 -13.46 -19.26 7.81
N PRO A 80 -14.28 -20.30 7.56
CA PRO A 80 -15.34 -20.23 6.57
C PRO A 80 -16.31 -19.06 6.84
N GLY A 81 -16.53 -18.20 5.84
CA GLY A 81 -17.47 -17.08 5.93
C GLY A 81 -16.93 -15.78 6.53
N GLU A 82 -15.67 -15.76 6.99
CA GLU A 82 -15.01 -14.53 7.43
C GLU A 82 -14.70 -13.63 6.23
N TYR A 83 -15.09 -12.36 6.35
CA TYR A 83 -14.81 -11.31 5.35
C TYR A 83 -13.90 -10.20 5.91
N THR A 84 -13.51 -10.30 7.18
CA THR A 84 -12.63 -9.35 7.87
C THR A 84 -11.22 -9.92 8.07
N LEU A 85 -10.31 -9.10 8.55
CA LEU A 85 -8.95 -9.48 8.89
C LEU A 85 -8.92 -10.47 10.06
N GLN A 86 -8.01 -11.43 10.05
CA GLN A 86 -7.79 -12.36 11.17
C GLN A 86 -7.40 -11.65 12.47
N LYS A 87 -7.75 -12.26 13.63
CA LYS A 87 -7.45 -11.75 14.98
C LYS A 87 -5.97 -11.41 15.09
N GLN A 88 -5.70 -10.14 15.41
CA GLN A 88 -4.34 -9.66 15.65
C GLN A 88 -4.00 -9.80 17.14
N PHE A 89 -2.80 -10.31 17.41
CA PHE A 89 -2.30 -10.64 18.76
C PHE A 89 -1.13 -9.76 19.22
N THR A 90 -0.46 -9.06 18.31
CA THR A 90 0.57 -8.07 18.65
C THR A 90 -0.05 -6.68 18.90
N PRO A 91 0.58 -5.80 19.70
CA PRO A 91 0.13 -4.41 19.85
C PRO A 91 0.02 -3.68 18.50
N LEU A 92 1.06 -3.79 17.67
CA LEU A 92 1.10 -3.21 16.33
C LEU A 92 -0.02 -3.75 15.44
N GLY A 93 -0.24 -5.06 15.43
CA GLY A 93 -1.32 -5.68 14.65
C GLY A 93 -2.71 -5.20 15.08
N ARG A 94 -2.93 -4.99 16.39
CA ARG A 94 -4.21 -4.42 16.88
C ARG A 94 -4.42 -2.99 16.39
N GLN A 95 -3.37 -2.18 16.37
CA GLN A 95 -3.42 -0.81 15.87
C GLN A 95 -3.64 -0.77 14.35
N ALA A 96 -2.95 -1.63 13.59
CA ALA A 96 -3.13 -1.76 12.15
C ALA A 96 -4.56 -2.18 11.78
N ARG A 97 -5.10 -3.17 12.50
CA ARG A 97 -6.51 -3.56 12.35
C ARG A 97 -7.46 -2.42 12.68
N TRP A 98 -7.22 -1.68 13.76
CA TRP A 98 -8.05 -0.53 14.13
C TRP A 98 -8.06 0.53 13.02
N LEU A 99 -6.89 0.85 12.44
CA LEU A 99 -6.79 1.77 11.31
C LEU A 99 -7.62 1.29 10.11
N HIS A 100 -7.54 0.00 9.78
CA HIS A 100 -8.32 -0.59 8.69
C HIS A 100 -9.83 -0.58 8.98
N ASP A 101 -10.26 -1.16 10.08
CA ASP A 101 -11.68 -1.44 10.36
C ASP A 101 -12.45 -0.20 10.81
N VAL A 102 -11.82 0.70 11.57
CA VAL A 102 -12.49 1.84 12.21
C VAL A 102 -12.32 3.13 11.42
N MET A 103 -11.21 3.30 10.71
CA MET A 103 -10.94 4.52 9.95
C MET A 103 -11.09 4.31 8.44
N LEU A 104 -10.33 3.41 7.83
CA LEU A 104 -10.30 3.26 6.37
C LEU A 104 -11.62 2.73 5.81
N LEU A 105 -12.14 1.61 6.31
CA LEU A 105 -13.36 0.98 5.79
C LEU A 105 -14.58 1.92 5.86
N PRO A 106 -14.87 2.60 6.98
CA PRO A 106 -15.98 3.53 7.03
C PRO A 106 -15.83 4.72 6.09
N ILE A 107 -14.63 5.31 5.98
CA ILE A 107 -14.39 6.46 5.08
C ILE A 107 -14.66 6.09 3.63
N ILE A 108 -14.06 4.99 3.13
CA ILE A 108 -14.25 4.59 1.73
C ILE A 108 -15.71 4.18 1.47
N THR A 109 -16.35 3.51 2.42
CA THR A 109 -17.76 3.09 2.30
C THR A 109 -18.69 4.29 2.19
N VAL A 110 -18.48 5.32 3.02
CA VAL A 110 -19.26 6.58 2.95
C VAL A 110 -19.06 7.27 1.60
N ILE A 111 -17.83 7.33 1.09
CA ILE A 111 -17.55 7.93 -0.23
C ILE A 111 -18.22 7.11 -1.34
N SER A 112 -18.14 5.78 -1.30
CA SER A 112 -18.79 4.90 -2.28
C SER A 112 -20.31 5.06 -2.26
N ILE A 113 -20.93 5.13 -1.08
CA ILE A 113 -22.37 5.38 -0.94
C ILE A 113 -22.73 6.77 -1.47
N PHE A 114 -21.93 7.80 -1.18
CA PHE A 114 -22.13 9.15 -1.71
C PHE A 114 -22.12 9.16 -3.24
N VAL A 115 -21.14 8.50 -3.87
CA VAL A 115 -21.07 8.38 -5.33
C VAL A 115 -22.25 7.58 -5.88
N LEU A 116 -22.63 6.48 -5.22
CA LEU A 116 -23.79 5.67 -5.62
C LEU A 116 -25.08 6.50 -5.60
N ILE A 117 -25.32 7.26 -4.54
CA ILE A 117 -26.48 8.16 -4.44
C ILE A 117 -26.44 9.21 -5.54
N LEU A 118 -25.28 9.81 -5.80
CA LEU A 118 -25.14 10.84 -6.83
C LEU A 118 -25.39 10.26 -8.23
N MET A 119 -24.93 9.04 -8.50
CA MET A 119 -25.19 8.32 -9.75
C MET A 119 -26.69 8.04 -9.93
N LEU A 120 -27.35 7.48 -8.91
CA LEU A 120 -28.79 7.25 -8.92
C LEU A 120 -29.56 8.55 -9.12
N TRP A 121 -29.18 9.62 -8.42
CA TRP A 121 -29.76 10.94 -8.59
C TRP A 121 -29.64 11.41 -10.03
N VAL A 122 -28.45 11.31 -10.64
CA VAL A 122 -28.22 11.72 -12.03
C VAL A 122 -29.08 10.91 -13.00
N MET A 123 -29.16 9.59 -12.82
CA MET A 123 -29.98 8.70 -13.64
C MET A 123 -31.47 9.08 -13.59
N PHE A 124 -32.02 9.34 -12.39
CA PHE A 124 -33.43 9.68 -12.25
C PHE A 124 -33.75 11.11 -12.67
N ARG A 125 -32.88 12.08 -12.32
CA ARG A 125 -33.13 13.51 -12.49
C ARG A 125 -32.81 14.03 -13.89
N TYR A 126 -31.81 13.46 -14.57
CA TYR A 126 -31.33 13.93 -15.88
C TYR A 126 -31.59 12.95 -17.03
N ARG A 127 -32.45 11.93 -16.84
CA ARG A 127 -32.95 11.11 -17.95
C ARG A 127 -33.65 11.96 -19.02
N ARG A 128 -33.62 11.50 -20.27
CA ARG A 128 -34.19 12.21 -21.44
C ARG A 128 -35.64 12.68 -21.25
N SER A 129 -36.49 11.89 -20.57
CA SER A 129 -37.88 12.28 -20.35
C SER A 129 -38.05 13.41 -19.32
N ALA A 130 -37.16 13.49 -18.33
CA ALA A 130 -37.21 14.49 -17.26
C ALA A 130 -36.33 15.72 -17.54
N ASN A 131 -35.33 15.59 -18.41
CA ASN A 131 -34.45 16.66 -18.82
C ASN A 131 -34.23 16.64 -20.35
N PRO A 132 -35.21 17.11 -21.16
CA PRO A 132 -35.13 17.03 -22.63
C PRO A 132 -34.05 17.93 -23.25
N VAL A 133 -33.70 19.04 -22.61
CA VAL A 133 -32.67 19.98 -23.07
C VAL A 133 -31.47 19.90 -22.12
N PRO A 134 -30.30 19.39 -22.54
CA PRO A 134 -29.13 19.29 -21.69
C PRO A 134 -28.45 20.65 -21.47
N SER A 135 -27.82 20.82 -20.30
CA SER A 135 -26.94 21.97 -20.03
C SER A 135 -25.70 21.93 -20.92
N LYS A 136 -25.15 23.11 -21.25
CA LYS A 136 -23.90 23.29 -22.00
C LYS A 136 -22.72 23.73 -21.12
N THR A 137 -22.90 23.74 -19.79
CA THR A 137 -21.86 24.12 -18.83
C THR A 137 -20.77 23.07 -18.78
N SER A 138 -19.55 23.42 -19.17
CA SER A 138 -18.40 22.48 -19.14
C SER A 138 -17.52 22.61 -17.90
N HIS A 139 -17.57 23.76 -17.22
CA HIS A 139 -16.66 24.07 -16.10
C HIS A 139 -17.41 24.74 -14.97
N ASN A 140 -16.96 24.46 -13.74
CA ASN A 140 -17.38 25.17 -12.54
C ASN A 140 -16.23 25.19 -11.54
N THR A 141 -15.44 26.26 -11.58
CA THR A 141 -14.22 26.41 -10.78
C THR A 141 -14.49 26.23 -9.28
N THR A 142 -15.62 26.70 -8.78
CA THR A 142 -15.96 26.58 -7.34
C THR A 142 -16.11 25.12 -6.93
N ILE A 143 -16.83 24.32 -7.71
CA ILE A 143 -17.01 22.88 -7.44
C ILE A 143 -15.69 22.15 -7.64
N GLU A 144 -14.92 22.52 -8.67
CA GLU A 144 -13.61 21.93 -8.96
C GLU A 144 -12.62 22.11 -7.81
N VAL A 145 -12.56 23.30 -7.21
CA VAL A 145 -11.73 23.54 -6.02
C VAL A 145 -12.26 22.77 -4.81
N LEU A 146 -13.57 22.74 -4.59
CA LEU A 146 -14.16 22.04 -3.45
C LEU A 146 -13.85 20.54 -3.48
N TRP A 147 -14.06 19.89 -4.62
CA TRP A 147 -13.86 18.45 -4.75
C TRP A 147 -12.40 18.04 -4.84
N THR A 148 -11.45 18.97 -4.98
CA THR A 148 -10.01 18.64 -5.02
C THR A 148 -9.41 18.82 -3.64
N VAL A 149 -9.78 19.90 -2.95
CA VAL A 149 -9.35 20.16 -1.58
C VAL A 149 -9.93 19.13 -0.62
N LEU A 150 -11.20 18.74 -0.79
CA LEU A 150 -11.85 17.78 0.12
C LEU A 150 -11.13 16.42 0.17
N PRO A 151 -10.82 15.74 -0.96
CA PRO A 151 -10.01 14.52 -0.96
C PRO A 151 -8.62 14.70 -0.34
N VAL A 152 -7.94 15.82 -0.62
CA VAL A 152 -6.62 16.10 -0.06
C VAL A 152 -6.68 16.15 1.46
N VAL A 153 -7.67 16.85 2.04
CA VAL A 153 -7.85 16.93 3.49
C VAL A 153 -8.18 15.56 4.11
N ILE A 154 -9.01 14.75 3.45
CA ILE A 154 -9.31 13.39 3.90
C ILE A 154 -8.04 12.54 3.94
N LEU A 155 -7.20 12.59 2.90
CA LEU A 155 -5.94 11.86 2.85
C LEU A 155 -4.96 12.31 3.94
N LEU A 156 -4.86 13.62 4.21
CA LEU A 156 -4.01 14.13 5.29
C LEU A 156 -4.48 13.65 6.67
N ALA A 157 -5.79 13.57 6.92
CA ALA A 157 -6.33 13.04 8.16
C ALA A 157 -5.98 11.56 8.37
N ILE A 158 -6.00 10.76 7.29
CA ILE A 158 -5.61 9.35 7.32
C ILE A 158 -4.08 9.20 7.47
N ALA A 159 -3.31 10.10 6.87
CA ALA A 159 -1.86 10.04 6.87
C ALA A 159 -1.26 10.13 8.28
N VAL A 160 -1.82 10.93 9.19
CA VAL A 160 -1.29 11.11 10.55
C VAL A 160 -1.18 9.78 11.33
N PRO A 161 -2.27 9.03 11.57
CA PRO A 161 -2.18 7.73 12.25
C PRO A 161 -1.48 6.66 11.39
N SER A 162 -1.59 6.73 10.06
CA SER A 162 -0.93 5.77 9.17
C SER A 162 0.59 5.85 9.21
N ILE A 163 1.16 7.07 9.20
CA ILE A 163 2.61 7.27 9.27
C ILE A 163 3.12 6.90 10.66
N GLY A 164 2.38 7.23 11.73
CA GLY A 164 2.72 6.79 13.09
C GLY A 164 2.86 5.27 13.18
N LEU A 165 1.87 4.53 12.66
CA LEU A 165 1.88 3.06 12.63
C LEU A 165 3.06 2.47 11.82
N LEU A 166 3.52 3.16 10.76
CA LEU A 166 4.64 2.70 9.93
C LEU A 166 6.01 3.04 10.52
N ALA A 167 6.08 4.07 11.37
CA ALA A 167 7.32 4.54 11.97
C ALA A 167 7.66 3.85 13.29
N ASP A 168 6.66 3.26 13.96
CA ASP A 168 6.80 2.45 15.17
C ASP A 168 7.36 1.04 14.89
#